data_AF-A0A8H4XSV8-F1
#
_entry.id   AF-A0A8H4XSV8-F1
#
_cell.length_a   1.000
_cell.length_b   1.000
_cell.length_c   1.000
_cell.angle_alpha   90.00
_cell.angle_beta   90.00
_cell.angle_gamma   90.00
#
_symmetry.space_group_name_H-M   'P 1'
#
loop_
_entity.id
_entity.type
_entity.pdbx_description
1 polymer ?
#
loop_
_entity_poly.entity_id
_entity_poly.type
_entity_poly.pdbx_seq_one_letter_code
_entity_poly.pdbx_strand_id
1 'polypeptide(L)'
;MMHPSRQAYVEEAEDTDMGISLADLPTDRDYDLPAAGAGIAPERASALLSQFERKRRAAAIVVPTDDTRVRIRLRELGEPITLFGEGPADRRDRLRELLT
;
A
#
# COMPACT_ATOMS: atom_id res chain seq x y z
N MET A 1 5.84 59.97 -13.08
CA MET A 1 4.86 60.10 -11.96
C MET A 1 3.50 59.69 -12.51
N MET A 2 2.86 58.64 -11.96
CA MET A 2 1.55 58.18 -12.44
C MET A 2 0.43 59.09 -11.90
N HIS A 3 -0.56 59.39 -12.75
CA HIS A 3 -1.68 60.28 -12.40
C HIS A 3 -2.67 59.57 -11.45
N PRO A 4 -3.18 60.23 -10.39
CA PRO A 4 -3.96 59.59 -9.33
C PRO A 4 -5.25 58.90 -9.82
N SER A 5 -5.84 59.36 -10.93
CA SER A 5 -7.02 58.74 -11.54
C SER A 5 -6.77 57.40 -12.24
N ARG A 6 -5.52 56.94 -12.33
CA ARG A 6 -5.14 55.62 -12.85
C ARG A 6 -4.88 54.58 -11.76
N GLN A 7 -5.19 54.89 -10.50
CA GLN A 7 -5.15 53.92 -9.42
C GLN A 7 -6.43 53.07 -9.45
N ALA A 8 -6.27 51.74 -9.41
CA ALA A 8 -7.39 50.82 -9.30
C ALA A 8 -7.97 50.90 -7.88
N TYR A 9 -9.29 51.08 -7.77
CA TYR A 9 -9.98 50.97 -6.48
C TYR A 9 -10.01 49.50 -6.06
N VAL A 10 -9.29 49.16 -4.99
CA VAL A 10 -9.29 47.84 -4.38
C VAL A 10 -10.03 48.00 -3.06
N GLU A 11 -11.20 47.38 -2.91
CA GLU A 11 -11.81 47.22 -1.59
C GLU A 11 -10.87 46.33 -0.77
N GLU A 12 -10.42 46.85 0.37
CA GLU A 12 -9.79 46.02 1.40
C GLU A 12 -10.88 45.09 1.92
N ALA A 13 -10.89 43.85 1.42
CA ALA A 13 -11.66 42.80 2.08
C ALA A 13 -11.10 42.71 3.50
N GLU A 14 -11.90 43.09 4.49
CA GLU A 14 -11.58 42.81 5.88
C GLU A 14 -11.36 41.30 5.97
N ASP A 15 -10.11 40.87 6.18
CA ASP A 15 -9.75 39.49 6.44
C ASP A 15 -10.54 39.05 7.67
N THR A 16 -11.74 38.54 7.43
CA THR A 16 -12.58 37.99 8.48
C THR A 16 -11.92 36.67 8.79
N ASP A 17 -11.07 36.67 9.83
CA ASP A 17 -10.33 35.53 10.33
C ASP A 17 -11.30 34.47 10.90
N MET A 18 -12.01 33.81 9.99
CA MET A 18 -12.96 32.73 10.28
C MET A 18 -12.23 31.38 10.33
N GLY A 19 -10.99 31.37 10.82
CA GLY A 19 -10.21 30.17 11.04
C GLY A 19 -10.53 29.54 12.39
N ILE A 20 -10.88 28.25 12.40
CA ILE A 20 -10.95 27.45 13.63
C ILE A 20 -9.64 26.67 13.74
N SER A 21 -9.02 26.68 14.92
CA SER A 21 -7.81 25.89 15.18
C SER A 21 -8.10 24.40 15.04
N LEU A 22 -7.15 23.65 14.46
CA LEU A 22 -7.22 22.19 14.40
C LEU A 22 -7.42 21.56 15.79
N ALA A 23 -6.89 22.20 16.85
CA ALA A 23 -7.04 21.74 18.22
C ALA A 23 -8.46 21.95 18.79
N ASP A 24 -9.24 22.85 18.21
CA ASP A 24 -10.59 23.22 18.67
C ASP A 24 -11.68 22.41 17.96
N LEU A 25 -11.31 21.58 16.98
CA LEU A 25 -12.25 20.66 16.33
C LEU A 25 -12.60 19.50 17.28
N PRO A 26 -13.90 19.26 17.53
CA PRO A 26 -14.34 18.07 18.26
C PRO A 26 -13.84 16.81 17.54
N THR A 27 -13.04 16.01 18.23
CA THR A 27 -12.64 14.70 17.71
C THR A 27 -13.78 13.72 17.99
N ASP A 28 -14.74 13.67 17.06
CA ASP A 28 -15.76 12.62 17.08
C ASP A 28 -15.10 11.28 16.74
N ARG A 29 -14.96 10.44 17.77
CA ARG A 29 -14.38 9.09 17.67
C ARG A 29 -15.45 8.01 17.73
N ASP A 30 -16.73 8.40 17.79
CA ASP A 30 -17.86 7.50 17.90
C ASP A 30 -18.42 7.11 16.52
N TYR A 31 -17.62 7.29 15.48
CA TYR A 31 -17.87 6.66 14.20
C TYR A 31 -17.68 5.15 14.34
N ASP A 32 -18.79 4.40 14.34
CA ASP A 32 -18.77 2.97 14.08
C ASP A 32 -18.37 2.78 12.60
N LEU A 33 -17.06 2.79 12.34
CA LEU A 33 -16.54 2.35 11.05
C LEU A 33 -16.70 0.83 11.00
N PRO A 34 -17.62 0.29 10.18
CA PRO A 34 -17.62 -1.14 9.95
C PRO A 34 -16.22 -1.52 9.47
N ALA A 35 -15.63 -2.55 10.08
CA ALA A 35 -14.25 -2.99 9.84
C ALA A 35 -13.93 -3.25 8.35
N ALA A 36 -14.93 -3.28 7.48
CA ALA A 36 -14.80 -3.23 6.03
C ALA A 36 -15.15 -1.84 5.48
N GLY A 37 -14.13 -1.01 5.28
CA GLY A 37 -14.22 0.04 4.26
C GLY A 37 -14.62 -0.61 2.92
N ALA A 38 -15.62 -0.04 2.27
CA ALA A 38 -16.15 -0.41 0.95
C ALA A 38 -16.92 -1.75 0.86
N GLY A 39 -18.10 -1.88 1.48
CA GLY A 39 -19.16 -2.81 1.01
C GLY A 39 -18.80 -4.30 0.88
N ILE A 40 -17.69 -4.74 1.46
CA ILE A 40 -17.19 -6.11 1.37
C ILE A 40 -17.60 -6.82 2.66
N ALA A 41 -18.35 -7.93 2.53
CA ALA A 41 -18.75 -8.77 3.66
C ALA A 41 -17.52 -9.14 4.54
N PRO A 42 -17.67 -9.19 5.89
CA PRO A 42 -16.55 -9.36 6.82
C PRO A 42 -15.71 -10.62 6.55
N GLU A 43 -16.34 -11.69 6.06
CA GLU A 43 -15.68 -12.94 5.66
C GLU A 43 -14.72 -12.74 4.48
N ARG A 44 -15.12 -11.93 3.49
CA ARG A 44 -14.30 -11.61 2.31
C ARG A 44 -13.13 -10.71 2.69
N ALA A 45 -13.34 -9.78 3.62
CA ALA A 45 -12.28 -8.93 4.15
C ALA A 45 -11.22 -9.75 4.89
N SER A 46 -11.64 -10.70 5.74
CA SER A 46 -10.73 -11.61 6.45
C SER A 46 -9.90 -12.48 5.49
N ALA A 47 -10.54 -13.04 4.46
CA ALA A 47 -9.85 -13.83 3.45
C ALA A 47 -8.77 -13.01 2.70
N LEU A 48 -9.09 -11.78 2.30
CA LEU A 48 -8.12 -10.89 1.64
C LEU A 48 -6.93 -10.57 2.55
N LEU A 49 -7.19 -10.18 3.81
CA LEU A 49 -6.14 -9.89 4.79
C LEU A 49 -5.21 -11.11 4.98
N SER A 50 -5.76 -12.31 5.07
CA SER A 50 -4.96 -13.54 5.21
C SER A 50 -4.03 -13.79 4.01
N GLN A 51 -4.47 -13.47 2.78
CA GLN A 51 -3.65 -13.59 1.58
C GLN A 51 -2.51 -12.58 1.57
N PHE A 52 -2.76 -11.34 2.00
CA PHE A 52 -1.73 -10.32 2.13
C PHE A 52 -0.68 -10.71 3.17
N GLU A 53 -1.10 -11.23 4.31
CA GLU A 53 -0.17 -11.70 5.34
C GLU A 53 0.72 -12.84 4.87
N ARG A 54 0.15 -13.81 4.13
CA ARG A 54 0.92 -14.89 3.51
C ARG A 54 1.96 -14.35 2.53
N LYS A 55 1.57 -13.45 1.61
CA LYS A 55 2.50 -12.81 0.67
C LYS A 55 3.59 -12.02 1.39
N ARG A 56 3.26 -11.30 2.46
CA ARG A 56 4.22 -10.54 3.26
C ARG A 56 5.23 -11.46 3.94
N ARG A 57 4.78 -12.58 4.51
CA ARG A 57 5.66 -13.60 5.11
C ARG A 57 6.58 -14.22 4.08
N ALA A 58 6.05 -14.63 2.93
CA ALA A 58 6.84 -15.19 1.83
C ALA A 58 7.93 -14.22 1.35
N ALA A 59 7.60 -12.94 1.19
CA ALA A 59 8.57 -11.92 0.75
C ALA A 59 9.70 -11.66 1.75
N ALA A 60 9.46 -11.88 3.06
CA ALA A 60 10.46 -11.74 4.10
C ALA A 60 11.47 -12.91 4.13
N ILE A 61 11.15 -14.04 3.50
CA ILE A 61 12.06 -15.20 3.44
C ILE A 61 13.22 -14.86 2.51
N VAL A 62 14.43 -14.91 3.08
CA VAL A 62 15.67 -14.73 2.34
C VAL A 62 15.94 -15.99 1.53
N VAL A 63 15.66 -15.91 0.23
CA VAL A 63 16.06 -16.91 -0.77
C VAL A 63 17.32 -16.47 -1.50
N PRO A 64 18.11 -17.44 -2.02
CA PRO A 64 19.22 -17.14 -2.90
C PRO A 64 18.78 -16.31 -4.11
N THR A 65 19.59 -15.31 -4.48
CA THR A 65 19.40 -14.50 -5.68
C THR A 65 20.00 -15.15 -6.93
N ASP A 66 20.97 -16.06 -6.75
CA ASP A 66 21.56 -16.85 -7.83
C ASP A 66 20.62 -17.98 -8.28
N ASP A 67 20.28 -17.98 -9.57
CA ASP A 67 19.41 -18.98 -10.18
C ASP A 67 19.92 -20.41 -9.99
N THR A 68 21.24 -20.61 -10.05
CA THR A 68 21.80 -21.96 -9.91
C THR A 68 21.52 -22.54 -8.52
N ARG A 69 21.66 -21.73 -7.46
CA ARG A 69 21.28 -22.12 -6.10
C ARG A 69 19.77 -22.35 -5.95
N VAL A 70 18.94 -21.54 -6.61
CA VAL A 70 17.48 -21.73 -6.61
C VAL A 70 17.10 -23.07 -7.24
N ARG A 71 17.68 -23.41 -8.40
CA ARG A 71 17.44 -24.70 -9.08
C ARG A 71 17.87 -25.90 -8.25
N ILE A 72 19.01 -25.80 -7.55
CA ILE A 72 19.48 -26.84 -6.63
C ILE A 72 18.47 -27.02 -5.50
N ARG A 73 18.04 -25.91 -4.88
CA ARG A 73 17.09 -25.96 -3.77
C ARG A 73 15.74 -26.56 -4.17
N LEU A 74 15.22 -26.21 -5.34
CA LEU A 74 13.99 -26.83 -5.88
C LEU A 74 14.16 -28.33 -6.10
N ARG A 75 15.31 -28.76 -6.62
CA ARG A 75 15.63 -30.19 -6.77
C ARG A 75 15.73 -30.91 -5.42
N GLU A 76 16.32 -30.29 -4.40
CA GLU A 76 16.38 -30.85 -3.04
C GLU A 76 15.00 -31.02 -2.42
N LEU A 77 14.07 -30.13 -2.73
CA LEU A 77 12.67 -30.20 -2.29
C LEU A 77 11.84 -31.20 -3.11
N GLY A 78 12.40 -31.81 -4.16
CA GLY A 78 11.69 -32.73 -5.06
C GLY A 78 10.74 -32.04 -6.04
N GLU A 79 10.82 -30.72 -6.16
CA GLU A 79 9.95 -29.91 -7.02
C GLU A 79 10.53 -29.80 -8.44
N PRO A 80 9.68 -29.61 -9.47
CA PRO A 80 10.14 -29.34 -10.83
C PRO A 80 11.08 -28.12 -10.84
N ILE A 81 12.24 -28.26 -11.49
CA ILE A 81 13.29 -27.23 -11.47
C ILE A 81 12.87 -26.00 -12.26
N THR A 82 12.30 -26.21 -13.44
CA THR A 82 11.83 -25.16 -14.34
C THR A 82 10.49 -25.55 -14.95
N LEU A 83 9.49 -24.68 -14.83
CA LEU A 83 8.20 -24.81 -15.50
C LEU A 83 8.23 -24.12 -16.88
N PHE A 84 7.27 -24.45 -17.75
CA PHE A 84 7.17 -23.80 -19.06
C PHE A 84 6.87 -22.30 -18.92
N GLY A 85 7.66 -21.46 -19.59
CA GLY A 85 7.54 -20.00 -19.51
C GLY A 85 8.06 -19.36 -18.23
N GLU A 86 8.68 -20.13 -17.32
CA GLU A 86 9.17 -19.64 -16.03
C GLU A 86 10.56 -18.97 -16.15
N GLY A 87 10.64 -17.68 -15.83
CA GLY A 87 11.91 -16.95 -15.76
C GLY A 87 12.68 -17.19 -14.45
N PRO A 88 13.92 -16.68 -14.31
CA PRO A 88 14.69 -16.76 -13.07
C PRO A 88 14.01 -16.09 -11.86
N ALA A 89 13.31 -14.98 -12.10
CA ALA A 89 12.55 -14.30 -11.05
C ALA A 89 11.36 -15.15 -10.57
N ASP A 90 10.56 -15.67 -11.50
CA ASP A 90 9.39 -16.49 -11.20
C ASP A 90 9.78 -17.76 -10.44
N ARG A 91 10.89 -18.39 -10.83
CA ARG A 91 11.43 -19.58 -10.14
C ARG A 91 11.81 -19.29 -8.69
N ARG A 92 12.44 -18.14 -8.44
CA ARG A 92 12.79 -17.71 -7.08
C ARG A 92 11.54 -17.36 -6.27
N ASP A 93 10.54 -16.77 -6.90
CA ASP A 93 9.27 -16.42 -6.25
C ASP A 93 8.51 -17.70 -5.86
N ARG A 94 8.45 -18.70 -6.73
CA ARG A 94 7.94 -20.04 -6.42
C ARG A 94 8.72 -20.70 -5.28
N LEU A 95 10.05 -20.58 -5.28
CA LEU A 95 10.84 -21.08 -4.16
C LEU A 95 10.48 -20.40 -2.84
N ARG A 96 10.15 -19.09 -2.83
CA ARG A 96 9.64 -18.43 -1.60
C ARG A 96 8.29 -18.99 -1.17
N GLU A 97 7.38 -19.18 -2.11
CA GLU A 97 6.04 -19.72 -1.81
C GLU A 97 6.12 -21.11 -1.18
N LEU A 98 7.05 -21.97 -1.63
CA LEU A 98 7.26 -23.31 -1.08
C LEU A 98 7.90 -23.34 0.32
N LEU A 99 8.61 -22.28 0.70
CA LEU A 99 9.29 -22.16 2.00
C LEU A 99 8.43 -21.49 3.08
N THR A 100 7.23 -20.99 2.72
CA THR A 100 6.32 -20.26 3.62
C THR A 100 5.23 -21.19 4.15
#